data_AF-A0A392SHT7-F1
#
_entry.id   AF-A0A392SHT7-F1
#
_cell.length_a   1.000
_cell.length_b   1.000
_cell.length_c   1.000
_cell.angle_alpha   90.00
_cell.angle_beta   90.00
_cell.angle_gamma   90.00
#
_symmetry.space_group_name_H-M   'P 1'
#
loop_
_entity.id
_entity.type
_entity.pdbx_description
1 polymer ?
#
loop_
_entity_poly.entity_id
_entity_poly.type
_entity_poly.pdbx_seq_one_letter_code
_entity_poly.pdbx_strand_id
1 'polypeptide(L)' 'MDSDGSLTHLELAALLRSLGIKPTGDEIYDLLNNMDNNNNGYIEFDELVNAIMPDMNESVLINQEQLLE' A
#
# COMPACT_ATOMS: atom_id res chain seq x y z
N MET A 1 -12.23 -7.46 7.60
CA MET A 1 -11.12 -8.13 6.92
C MET A 1 -11.64 -9.50 6.63
N ASP A 2 -12.20 -9.62 5.44
CA ASP A 2 -12.77 -10.87 5.00
C ASP A 2 -11.63 -11.91 4.95
N SER A 3 -11.91 -13.12 5.43
CA SER A 3 -10.89 -14.17 5.62
C SER A 3 -10.46 -14.83 4.30
N ASP A 4 -10.63 -14.15 3.17
CA ASP A 4 -10.29 -14.63 1.84
C ASP A 4 -8.84 -14.29 1.43
N GLY A 5 -8.17 -13.41 2.19
CA GLY A 5 -6.79 -13.00 1.90
C GLY A 5 -6.67 -11.98 0.77
N SER A 6 -7.79 -11.39 0.34
CA SER A 6 -7.83 -10.30 -0.62
C SER A 6 -8.27 -9.01 0.07
N LEU A 7 -7.86 -7.87 -0.47
CA LEU A 7 -8.30 -6.55 -0.05
C LEU A 7 -9.16 -5.94 -1.15
N THR A 8 -10.40 -5.62 -0.81
CA THR A 8 -11.25 -4.80 -1.66
C THR A 8 -10.79 -3.33 -1.65
N HIS A 9 -11.14 -2.57 -2.69
CA HIS A 9 -10.98 -1.10 -2.76
C HIS A 9 -11.44 -0.38 -1.47
N LEU A 10 -12.53 -0.85 -0.87
CA LEU A 10 -13.11 -0.30 0.36
C LEU A 10 -12.25 -0.62 1.59
N GLU A 11 -11.69 -1.82 1.65
CA GLU A 11 -10.78 -2.22 2.71
C GLU A 11 -9.43 -1.51 2.58
N LEU A 12 -8.94 -1.30 1.37
CA LEU A 12 -7.75 -0.48 1.10
C LEU A 12 -7.99 0.96 1.57
N ALA A 13 -9.18 1.52 1.29
CA ALA A 13 -9.60 2.82 1.80
C ALA A 13 -9.63 2.88 3.33
N ALA A 14 -10.13 1.83 3.97
CA ALA A 14 -10.21 1.74 5.42
C ALA A 14 -8.82 1.62 6.04
N LEU A 15 -7.92 0.84 5.44
CA LEU A 15 -6.53 0.68 5.85
C LEU A 15 -5.78 2.02 5.78
N LEU A 16 -5.85 2.71 4.65
CA LEU A 16 -5.21 4.02 4.47
C LEU A 16 -5.75 5.04 5.48
N ARG A 17 -7.07 5.06 5.71
CA ARG A 17 -7.69 5.89 6.75
C ARG A 17 -7.24 5.52 8.16
N SER A 18 -7.02 4.24 8.44
CA SER A 18 -6.47 3.77 9.71
C SER A 18 -5.02 4.19 9.93
N LEU A 19 -4.26 4.37 8.85
CA LEU A 19 -2.89 4.92 8.88
C LEU A 19 -2.88 6.46 8.94
N GLY A 20 -4.06 7.11 8.94
CA GLY A 20 -4.20 8.57 8.95
C GLY A 20 -4.18 9.22 7.56
N ILE A 21 -4.07 8.42 6.49
CA ILE A 21 -4.09 8.88 5.11
C ILE A 21 -5.56 8.94 4.65
N LYS A 22 -6.00 10.08 4.10
CA LYS A 22 -7.35 10.22 3.52
C LYS A 22 -7.25 10.28 2.00
N PRO A 23 -7.12 9.12 1.33
CA PRO A 23 -7.15 9.07 -0.13
C PRO A 23 -8.54 9.45 -0.64
N THR A 24 -8.60 10.03 -1.83
CA THR A 24 -9.85 10.25 -2.58
C THR A 24 -10.27 8.98 -3.31
N GLY A 25 -11.52 8.92 -3.79
CA GLY A 25 -12.00 7.75 -4.53
C GLY A 25 -11.15 7.45 -5.78
N ASP A 26 -10.78 8.49 -6.53
CA ASP A 26 -9.87 8.39 -7.67
C ASP A 26 -8.48 7.88 -7.27
N GLU A 27 -7.89 8.37 -6.17
CA GLU A 27 -6.57 7.88 -5.74
C GLU A 27 -6.59 6.42 -5.31
N ILE A 28 -7.68 5.95 -4.70
CA ILE A 28 -7.83 4.52 -4.41
C ILE A 28 -7.94 3.72 -5.69
N TYR A 29 -8.66 4.23 -6.69
CA TYR A 29 -8.81 3.56 -7.96
C TYR A 29 -7.48 3.46 -8.71
N ASP A 30 -6.71 4.55 -8.72
CA ASP A 30 -5.36 4.57 -9.28
C ASP A 30 -4.41 3.65 -8.50
N LEU A 31 -4.44 3.68 -7.16
CA LEU A 31 -3.63 2.77 -6.33
C LEU A 31 -3.99 1.32 -6.60
N LEU A 32 -5.28 1.02 -6.71
CA LEU A 32 -5.74 -0.33 -7.00
C LEU A 32 -5.28 -0.76 -8.38
N ASN A 33 -5.48 0.07 -9.41
CA ASN A 33 -5.06 -0.24 -10.77
C ASN A 33 -3.52 -0.37 -10.92
N ASN A 34 -2.74 0.29 -10.06
CA ASN A 34 -1.29 0.15 -10.01
C ASN A 34 -0.82 -1.11 -9.25
N MET A 35 -1.60 -1.59 -8.30
CA MET A 35 -1.24 -2.72 -7.44
C MET A 35 -1.85 -4.06 -7.91
N ASP A 36 -3.04 -4.02 -8.52
CA ASP A 36 -3.78 -5.15 -9.09
C ASP A 36 -3.12 -5.60 -10.41
N ASN A 37 -2.08 -6.42 -10.29
CA ASN A 37 -1.32 -6.92 -11.43
C ASN A 37 -2.11 -7.99 -12.19
N ASN A 38 -2.93 -8.76 -11.48
CA ASN A 38 -3.73 -9.83 -12.08
C ASN A 38 -5.06 -9.31 -12.68
N ASN A 39 -5.40 -8.03 -12.48
CA ASN A 39 -6.61 -7.36 -12.95
C ASN A 39 -7.90 -8.08 -12.50
N ASN A 40 -7.89 -8.68 -11.30
CA ASN A 40 -9.04 -9.40 -10.76
C ASN A 40 -10.01 -8.45 -10.01
N GLY A 41 -9.64 -7.19 -9.79
CA GLY A 41 -10.42 -6.19 -9.07
C GLY A 41 -10.24 -6.22 -7.54
N TYR A 42 -9.24 -6.95 -7.05
CA TYR A 42 -8.89 -7.12 -5.65
C TYR A 42 -7.37 -7.05 -5.49
N ILE A 43 -6.91 -6.62 -4.32
CA ILE A 43 -5.48 -6.63 -3.98
C ILE A 43 -5.21 -7.92 -3.23
N GLU A 44 -4.49 -8.86 -3.82
CA GLU A 44 -4.03 -10.03 -3.08
C GLU A 44 -2.93 -9.64 -2.07
N PHE A 45 -2.78 -10.42 -0.99
CA PHE A 45 -1.72 -10.17 0.00
C PHE A 45 -0.32 -10.09 -0.65
N ASP A 46 -0.02 -10.95 -1.60
CA ASP A 46 1.24 -10.92 -2.36
C ASP A 46 1.40 -9.63 -3.20
N GLU A 47 0.32 -9.10 -3.78
CA GLU A 47 0.33 -7.86 -4.54
C GLU A 47 0.54 -6.65 -3.63
N LEU A 48 -0.13 -6.62 -2.47
CA LEU A 48 0.07 -5.60 -1.44
C LEU A 48 1.53 -5.57 -0.97
N VAL A 49 2.09 -6.76 -0.69
CA VAL A 49 3.48 -6.89 -0.24
C VAL A 49 4.44 -6.40 -1.33
N ASN A 50 4.24 -6.80 -2.58
CA ASN A 50 5.07 -6.32 -3.69
C ASN A 50 4.92 -4.83 -3.98
N ALA A 51 3.81 -4.20 -3.59
CA ALA A 51 3.60 -2.76 -3.75
C ALA A 51 4.18 -1.94 -2.58
N ILE A 52 4.17 -2.47 -1.35
CA ILE A 52 4.72 -1.81 -0.16
C ILE A 52 6.23 -2.05 -0.01
N MET A 53 6.73 -3.21 -0.43
CA MET A 53 8.16 -3.56 -0.35
C MET A 53 9.12 -2.68 -1.18
N PRO A 54 8.79 -2.15 -2.37
CA PRO A 54 9.71 -1.29 -3.09
C PRO A 54 10.00 0.03 -2.35
N ASP A 55 9.15 0.47 -1.41
CA ASP A 55 9.42 1.64 -0.56
C ASP A 55 10.28 1.30 0.68
N MET A 56 10.56 0.03 0.96
CA MET A 56 11.56 -0.36 1.97
C MET A 56 13.01 -0.22 1.47
N ASN A 57 13.26 0.38 0.30
CA ASN A 57 14.60 0.51 -0.26
C ASN A 57 15.09 1.93 -0.63
N GLU A 58 14.40 3.02 -0.27
CA GLU A 58 15.04 4.35 -0.48
C GLU A 58 14.73 5.45 0.55
N SER A 59 13.66 5.34 1.35
CA SER A 59 13.28 6.42 2.30
C SER A 59 13.64 6.14 3.77
N VAL A 60 13.93 4.88 4.15
CA VAL A 60 14.14 4.47 5.57
C VAL A 60 15.62 4.22 5.92
N LEU A 61 16.58 4.58 5.05
CA LEU A 61 18.02 4.48 5.38
C LEU A 61 18.71 5.83 5.68
N ILE A 62 18.05 6.97 5.46
CA ILE A 62 18.65 8.29 5.79
C ILE A 62 18.35 8.67 7.26
N ASN A 63 18.89 7.89 8.20
CA ASN A 63 19.01 8.29 9.62
C ASN A 63 20.27 7.71 10.28
N GLN A 64 21.32 7.39 9.50
CA GLN A 64 22.60 6.90 10.06
C GLN A 64 23.85 7.63 9.55
N GLU A 65 23.71 8.85 9.01
CA GLU A 65 24.87 9.74 8.73
C GLU A 65 24.67 11.18 9.27
N GLN A 66 23.69 11.42 10.15
CA GLN A 66 23.61 12.65 10.96
C GLN A 66 24.10 12.44 12.40
N LEU A 67 24.76 11.31 12.68
CA LEU A 67 25.33 10.97 14.00
C LEU A 67 26.85 10.78 13.96
N LEU A 68 27.55 11.57 13.14
CA LEU A 68 28.99 11.75 13.23
C LEU A 68 29.28 13.24 13.06
N GLU A 69 29.17 13.97 14.17
CA GLU A 69 30.03 15.13 14.44
C GLU A 69 31.37 14.62 15.00
#